data_AF-A0A0U1DT35-F1
#
_entry.id   AF-A0A0U1DT35-F1
#
_cell.length_a   1.000
_cell.length_b   1.000
_cell.length_c   1.000
_cell.angle_alpha   90.00
_cell.angle_beta   90.00
_cell.angle_gamma   90.00
#
_symmetry.space_group_name_H-M   'P 1'
#
loop_
_entity.id
_entity.type
_entity.pdbx_description
1 polymer ?
#
loop_
_entity_poly.entity_id
_entity_poly.type
_entity_poly.pdbx_seq_one_letter_code
_entity_poly.pdbx_strand_id
1 'polypeptide(L)'
;MDTVIRGHDAAKVPFEVREPRCRVCRNETVRIVVNQLLNWRSIPITLGSGKIHVVTYADILRDLEPLNARLDKSRRITYHSLRAHAERHHDVAAYCDSQIQKMLAALHGLTVDEYRNFLMQSN
;
A
#
# COMPACT_ATOMS: atom_id res chain seq x y z
N MET A 1 27.60 -39.17 -42.04
CA MET A 1 26.73 -39.25 -40.86
C MET A 1 27.56 -38.77 -39.71
N ASP A 2 27.24 -37.61 -39.12
CA ASP A 2 27.43 -37.37 -37.69
C ASP A 2 26.62 -36.15 -37.28
N THR A 3 26.02 -36.29 -36.11
CA THR A 3 24.77 -35.67 -35.70
C THR A 3 25.01 -34.30 -35.07
N VAL A 4 24.11 -33.38 -35.41
CA VAL A 4 23.94 -32.05 -34.80
C VAL A 4 23.78 -32.18 -33.27
N ILE A 5 24.56 -31.44 -32.49
CA ILE A 5 24.16 -31.06 -31.12
C ILE A 5 24.01 -29.54 -31.08
N ARG A 6 22.74 -29.11 -31.16
CA ARG A 6 22.27 -27.77 -30.78
C ARG A 6 22.66 -27.54 -29.32
N GLY A 7 23.56 -26.61 -29.08
CA GLY A 7 23.73 -26.00 -27.76
C GLY A 7 22.41 -25.33 -27.38
N HIS A 8 21.84 -25.77 -26.26
CA HIS A 8 20.62 -25.22 -25.69
C HIS A 8 20.76 -23.72 -25.47
N ASP A 9 19.95 -22.93 -26.18
CA ASP A 9 19.59 -21.58 -25.77
C ASP A 9 18.93 -21.66 -24.40
N ALA A 10 19.72 -21.41 -23.36
CA ALA A 10 19.18 -21.10 -22.05
C ALA A 10 18.39 -19.81 -22.20
N ALA A 11 17.07 -19.93 -22.32
CA ALA A 11 16.15 -18.80 -22.30
C ALA A 11 16.53 -17.90 -21.12
N LYS A 12 17.10 -16.73 -21.43
CA LYS A 12 17.25 -15.64 -20.47
C LYS A 12 15.86 -15.30 -20.00
N VAL A 13 15.46 -15.86 -18.86
CA VAL A 13 14.36 -15.32 -18.07
C VAL A 13 14.74 -13.85 -17.87
N PRO A 14 13.92 -12.88 -18.30
CA PRO A 14 14.22 -11.50 -17.98
C PRO A 14 14.35 -11.43 -16.47
N PHE A 15 15.54 -11.08 -15.99
CA PHE A 15 15.74 -10.70 -14.61
C PHE A 15 14.79 -9.53 -14.40
N GLU A 16 13.60 -9.80 -13.85
CA GLU A 16 12.79 -8.76 -13.27
C GLU A 16 13.70 -8.13 -12.22
N VAL A 17 14.26 -6.97 -12.56
CA VAL A 17 14.85 -6.08 -11.58
C VAL A 17 13.69 -5.72 -10.67
N ARG A 18 13.42 -6.54 -9.65
CA ARG A 18 12.66 -6.13 -8.49
C ARG A 18 13.47 -4.97 -7.95
N GLU A 19 13.05 -3.74 -8.31
CA GLU A 19 13.56 -2.51 -7.72
C GLU A 19 13.86 -2.81 -6.25
N PRO A 20 15.08 -2.51 -5.76
CA PRO A 20 15.50 -2.92 -4.44
C PRO A 20 14.45 -2.44 -3.45
N ARG A 21 13.60 -3.37 -2.98
CA ARG A 21 12.24 -3.10 -2.45
C ARG A 21 12.16 -1.69 -1.90
N CYS A 22 11.25 -0.86 -2.46
CA CYS A 22 10.96 0.50 -2.00
C CYS A 22 11.23 0.62 -0.49
N ARG A 23 11.90 1.69 -0.05
CA ARG A 23 12.41 1.78 1.33
C ARG A 23 11.34 1.47 2.39
N VAL A 24 10.10 1.86 2.12
CA VAL A 24 8.92 1.49 2.91
C VAL A 24 8.62 0.00 2.81
N CYS A 25 8.46 -0.54 1.59
CA CYS A 25 8.20 -1.96 1.32
C CYS A 25 9.24 -2.95 1.87
N ARG A 26 10.47 -2.49 2.14
CA ARG A 26 11.53 -3.35 2.66
C ARG A 26 11.31 -3.76 4.12
N ASN A 27 10.60 -2.96 4.90
CA ASN A 27 10.33 -3.22 6.30
C ASN A 27 8.83 -3.36 6.49
N GLU A 28 8.38 -4.58 6.81
CA GLU A 28 6.95 -4.90 6.94
C GLU A 28 6.24 -4.00 7.95
N THR A 29 6.82 -3.83 9.14
CA THR A 29 6.24 -3.01 10.19
C THR A 29 6.10 -1.56 9.75
N VAL A 30 7.14 -1.01 9.09
CA VAL A 30 7.09 0.35 8.55
C VAL A 30 6.06 0.45 7.43
N ARG A 31 5.97 -0.55 6.54
CA ARG A 31 4.98 -0.59 5.46
C ARG A 31 3.55 -0.55 5.98
N ILE A 32 3.24 -1.34 7.01
CA ILE A 32 1.92 -1.38 7.63
C ILE A 32 1.56 0.00 8.19
N VAL A 33 2.46 0.60 8.98
CA VAL A 33 2.24 1.94 9.57
C VAL A 33 2.10 3.01 8.50
N VAL A 34 2.98 3.02 7.49
CA VAL A 34 2.93 3.98 6.38
C VAL A 34 1.61 3.84 5.60
N ASN A 35 1.18 2.63 5.29
CA ASN A 35 -0.09 2.41 4.58
C ASN A 35 -1.28 2.89 5.43
N GLN A 36 -1.27 2.64 6.74
CA GLN A 36 -2.32 3.16 7.65
C GLN A 36 -2.34 4.69 7.66
N LEU A 37 -1.19 5.36 7.70
CA LEU A 37 -1.11 6.81 7.66
C LEU A 37 -1.52 7.38 6.29
N LEU A 38 -1.18 6.69 5.19
CA LEU A 38 -1.63 7.06 3.85
C LEU A 38 -3.15 6.90 3.67
N ASN A 39 -3.76 5.92 4.33
CA ASN A 39 -5.22 5.78 4.35
C ASN A 39 -5.89 7.03 4.94
N TRP A 40 -5.35 7.57 6.04
CA TRP A 40 -5.86 8.81 6.65
C TRP A 40 -5.70 10.02 5.75
N ARG A 41 -4.65 10.06 4.93
CA ARG A 41 -4.46 11.10 3.90
C ARG A 41 -5.56 11.10 2.83
N SER A 42 -6.20 9.96 2.58
CA SER A 42 -7.29 9.83 1.61
C SER A 42 -8.67 10.18 2.19
N ILE A 43 -8.75 10.48 3.49
CA ILE A 43 -10.00 10.75 4.20
C ILE A 43 -9.96 12.18 4.75
N PRO A 44 -10.91 13.07 4.38
CA PRO A 44 -11.05 14.37 5.02
C PRO A 44 -11.45 14.20 6.48
N ILE A 45 -10.62 14.69 7.42
CA ILE A 45 -10.90 14.61 8.86
C ILE A 45 -11.61 15.88 9.29
N THR A 46 -12.87 15.77 9.73
CA THR A 46 -13.58 16.90 10.32
C THR A 46 -13.04 17.16 11.72
N LEU A 47 -12.32 18.26 11.87
CA LEU A 47 -12.01 18.84 13.18
C LEU A 47 -13.20 19.73 13.56
N GLY A 48 -13.64 19.68 14.82
CA GLY A 48 -14.76 20.50 15.31
C GLY A 48 -14.64 21.97 14.90
N SER A 49 -15.76 22.70 14.81
CA SER A 49 -15.90 24.03 14.18
C SER A 49 -15.93 24.05 12.64
N GLY A 50 -16.25 22.92 12.00
CA GLY A 50 -16.41 22.85 10.53
C GLY A 50 -15.09 22.89 9.77
N LYS A 51 -13.95 22.71 10.46
CA LYS A 51 -12.63 22.67 9.84
C LYS A 51 -12.37 21.28 9.30
N ILE A 52 -11.89 21.20 8.06
CA ILE A 52 -11.43 19.94 7.47
C ILE A 52 -9.92 19.92 7.54
N HIS A 53 -9.36 18.88 8.16
CA HIS A 53 -7.95 18.58 8.14
C HIS A 53 -7.66 17.48 7.12
N VAL A 54 -6.66 17.72 6.29
CA VAL A 54 -6.15 16.75 5.32
C VAL A 54 -4.75 16.39 5.75
N VAL A 55 -4.52 15.11 6.04
CA VAL A 55 -3.21 14.62 6.46
C VAL A 55 -2.22 14.77 5.29
N THR A 56 -1.12 15.47 5.51
CA THR A 56 -0.09 15.68 4.49
C THR A 56 1.06 14.67 4.63
N TYR A 57 1.92 14.55 3.60
CA TYR A 57 3.14 13.75 3.74
C TYR A 57 4.07 14.27 4.86
N ALA A 58 4.02 15.57 5.15
CA ALA A 58 4.82 16.15 6.24
C ALA A 58 4.29 15.70 7.62
N ASP A 59 2.97 15.62 7.78
CA ASP A 59 2.35 15.09 9.01
C ASP A 59 2.69 13.61 9.20
N ILE A 60 2.59 12.81 8.13
CA ILE A 60 3.01 11.40 8.15
C ILE A 60 4.47 11.25 8.55
N LEU A 61 5.37 12.09 8.02
CA LEU A 61 6.79 12.03 8.40
C LEU A 61 7.02 12.41 9.86
N ARG A 62 6.25 13.36 10.40
CA ARG A 62 6.30 13.73 11.82
C ARG A 62 5.89 12.53 12.68
N ASP A 63 4.83 11.83 12.30
CA ASP A 63 4.38 10.62 13.02
C ASP A 63 5.36 9.45 12.89
N LEU A 64 6.10 9.37 11.79
CA LEU A 64 7.16 8.38 11.58
C LEU A 64 8.48 8.73 12.29
N GLU A 65 8.64 9.93 12.84
CA GLU A 65 9.90 10.38 13.44
C GLU A 65 10.42 9.44 14.55
N PRO A 66 9.59 8.95 15.49
CA PRO A 66 10.04 8.00 16.51
C PRO A 66 10.55 6.67 15.92
N LEU A 67 9.95 6.21 14.82
CA LEU A 67 10.41 5.02 14.10
C LEU A 67 11.71 5.30 13.33
N ASN A 68 11.78 6.42 12.63
CA ASN A 68 12.97 6.87 11.90
C ASN A 68 14.18 7.09 12.82
N ALA A 69 13.97 7.57 14.04
CA ALA A 69 15.03 7.77 15.02
C ALA A 69 15.75 6.45 15.38
N ARG A 70 15.03 5.32 15.32
CA ARG A 70 15.56 3.97 15.58
C ARG A 70 16.22 3.32 14.36
N LEU A 71 16.13 3.96 13.19
CA LEU A 71 16.70 3.46 11.95
C LEU A 71 18.02 4.15 11.62
N ASP A 72 18.94 3.38 11.02
CA ASP A 72 20.15 3.92 10.40
C ASP A 72 19.80 5.01 9.39
N LYS A 73 20.67 6.01 9.24
CA LYS A 73 20.44 7.15 8.32
C LYS A 73 20.06 6.70 6.90
N SER A 74 20.67 5.63 6.39
CA SER A 74 20.41 5.08 5.06
C SER A 74 19.04 4.38 4.94
N ARG A 75 18.41 4.02 6.06
CA ARG A 75 17.16 3.27 6.14
C ARG A 75 15.97 4.12 6.56
N ARG A 76 16.19 5.34 7.04
CA ARG A 76 15.12 6.30 7.40
C ARG A 76 14.19 6.56 6.22
N ILE A 77 12.90 6.58 6.50
CA ILE A 77 11.87 6.99 5.54
C ILE A 77 11.95 8.50 5.38
N THR A 78 12.30 8.93 4.17
CA THR A 78 12.31 10.34 3.77
C THR A 78 11.03 10.68 3.03
N TYR A 79 10.75 11.97 2.89
CA TYR A 79 9.67 12.48 2.05
C TYR A 79 9.65 11.84 0.66
N HIS A 80 10.81 11.80 0.00
CA HIS A 80 10.94 11.21 -1.33
C HIS A 80 10.56 9.73 -1.33
N SER A 81 11.02 8.95 -0.35
CA SER A 81 10.67 7.53 -0.27
C SER A 81 9.21 7.28 0.07
N LEU A 82 8.60 8.13 0.89
CA LEU A 82 7.18 8.05 1.25
C LEU A 82 6.31 8.37 0.03
N ARG A 83 6.60 9.46 -0.68
CA ARG A 83 5.88 9.84 -1.89
C ARG A 83 6.01 8.79 -2.98
N ALA A 84 7.22 8.31 -3.25
CA ALA A 84 7.44 7.27 -4.24
C ALA A 84 6.72 5.96 -3.89
N HIS A 85 6.59 5.63 -2.59
CA HIS A 85 5.78 4.50 -2.13
C HIS A 85 4.29 4.73 -2.39
N ALA A 86 3.78 5.90 -2.01
CA ALA A 86 2.38 6.24 -2.20
C ALA A 86 1.96 6.18 -3.67
N GLU A 87 2.78 6.72 -4.57
CA GLU A 87 2.47 6.77 -6.01
C GLU A 87 2.56 5.40 -6.71
N ARG A 88 3.42 4.49 -6.22
CA ARG A 88 3.74 3.24 -6.93
C ARG A 88 3.19 1.97 -6.29
N HIS A 89 2.87 2.02 -5.00
CA HIS A 89 2.56 0.82 -4.22
C HIS A 89 1.34 0.98 -3.30
N HIS A 90 0.79 2.18 -3.16
CA HIS A 90 -0.39 2.41 -2.33
C HIS A 90 -1.62 2.61 -3.21
N ASP A 91 -2.44 1.57 -3.32
CA ASP A 91 -3.72 1.63 -4.03
C ASP A 91 -4.80 2.20 -3.13
N VAL A 92 -5.01 3.51 -3.25
CA VAL A 92 -6.03 4.25 -2.50
C VAL A 92 -7.45 3.79 -2.86
N ALA A 93 -7.71 3.47 -4.14
CA ALA A 93 -9.03 3.09 -4.59
C ALA A 93 -9.42 1.73 -3.99
N ALA A 94 -8.55 0.73 -4.09
CA ALA A 94 -8.78 -0.57 -3.47
C ALA A 94 -8.96 -0.47 -1.95
N TYR A 95 -8.22 0.43 -1.29
CA TYR A 95 -8.44 0.69 0.13
C TYR A 95 -9.84 1.26 0.41
N CYS A 96 -10.23 2.35 -0.26
CA CYS A 96 -11.54 2.98 -0.09
C CYS A 96 -12.68 1.99 -0.36
N ASP A 97 -12.60 1.23 -1.45
CA ASP A 97 -13.57 0.19 -1.80
C ASP A 97 -13.68 -0.85 -0.69
N SER A 98 -12.55 -1.28 -0.10
CA SER A 98 -12.57 -2.22 1.02
C SER A 98 -13.27 -1.65 2.26
N GLN A 99 -13.15 -0.35 2.52
CA GLN A 99 -13.82 0.30 3.65
C GLN A 99 -15.32 0.47 3.39
N ILE A 100 -15.70 0.87 2.19
CA ILE A 100 -17.10 0.95 1.78
C ILE A 100 -17.76 -0.43 1.90
N GLN A 101 -17.12 -1.50 1.42
CA GLN A 101 -17.63 -2.86 1.56
C GLN A 101 -17.81 -3.27 3.03
N LYS A 102 -16.88 -2.91 3.92
CA LYS A 102 -17.03 -3.16 5.37
C LYS A 102 -18.18 -2.40 5.99
N MET A 103 -18.34 -1.12 5.65
CA MET A 103 -19.43 -0.29 6.15
C MET A 103 -20.79 -0.81 5.67
N LEU A 104 -20.91 -1.15 4.40
CA LEU A 104 -22.13 -1.71 3.84
C LEU A 104 -22.47 -3.07 4.49
N ALA A 105 -21.50 -3.97 4.60
CA ALA A 105 -21.70 -5.24 5.31
C ALA A 105 -22.21 -5.03 6.74
N ALA A 106 -21.60 -4.10 7.49
CA ALA A 106 -22.02 -3.76 8.85
C ALA A 106 -23.45 -3.19 8.91
N LEU A 107 -23.83 -2.32 7.96
CA LEU A 107 -25.20 -1.79 7.85
C LEU A 107 -26.24 -2.90 7.60
N HIS A 108 -25.84 -3.97 6.90
CA HIS A 108 -26.67 -5.14 6.65
C HIS A 108 -26.58 -6.22 7.75
N GLY A 109 -25.76 -6.02 8.80
CA GLY A 109 -25.54 -7.03 9.84
C GLY A 109 -24.81 -8.29 9.35
N LEU A 110 -24.04 -8.17 8.26
CA LEU A 110 -23.33 -9.26 7.60
C LEU A 110 -21.81 -9.10 7.74
N THR A 111 -21.10 -10.21 7.54
CA THR A 111 -19.67 -10.17 7.20
C THR A 111 -19.47 -9.66 5.77
N VAL A 112 -18.25 -9.22 5.44
CA VAL A 112 -17.93 -8.72 4.09
C VAL A 112 -18.15 -9.80 3.03
N ASP A 113 -17.81 -11.06 3.33
CA ASP A 113 -17.98 -12.16 2.37
C ASP A 113 -19.45 -12.52 2.17
N GLU A 114 -20.25 -12.51 3.24
CA GLU A 114 -21.72 -12.67 3.14
C GLU A 114 -22.34 -11.52 2.33
N TYR A 115 -21.90 -10.27 2.56
CA TYR A 115 -22.38 -9.13 1.80
C TYR A 115 -22.02 -9.21 0.31
N ARG A 116 -20.81 -9.68 -0.03
CA ARG A 116 -20.44 -9.93 -1.43
C ARG A 116 -21.31 -11.00 -2.08
N ASN A 117 -21.56 -12.11 -1.37
CA ASN A 117 -22.43 -13.16 -1.86
C ASN A 117 -23.87 -12.67 -2.05
N PHE A 118 -24.38 -11.84 -1.13
CA PHE A 118 -25.69 -11.19 -1.22
C PHE A 118 -25.81 -10.32 -2.48
N LEU A 119 -24.78 -9.53 -2.81
CA LEU A 119 -24.76 -8.73 -4.04
C LEU A 119 -24.72 -9.59 -5.31
N MET A 120 -23.99 -10.71 -5.29
CA MET A 120 -23.90 -11.61 -6.45
C MET A 120 -25.20 -12.36 -6.76
N GLN A 121 -26.06 -12.56 -5.76
CA GLN A 121 -27.37 -13.22 -5.92
C GLN A 121 -28.49 -12.25 -6.32
N SER A 122 -28.23 -10.95 -6.27
CA SER A 122 -29.20 -9.88 -6.57
C SER A 122 -29.08 -9.33 -8.00
N ASN A 123 -28.17 -9.89 -8.82
CA ASN A 123 -28.00 -9.64 -10.25
C ASN A 123 -28.51 -10.83 -11.07
#